data_AF-A0A929DW92-F1
#
_entry.id   AF-A0A929DW92-F1
#
_cell.length_a   1.000
_cell.length_b   1.000
_cell.length_c   1.000
_cell.angle_alpha   90.00
_cell.angle_beta   90.00
_cell.angle_gamma   90.00
#
_symmetry.space_group_name_H-M   'P 1'
#
loop_
_entity.id
_entity.type
_entity.pdbx_description
1 polymer ?
#
loop_
_entity_poly.entity_id
_entity_poly.type
_entity_poly.pdbx_seq_one_letter_code
_entity_poly.pdbx_strand_id
1 'polypeptide(L)' 'MSPRTPEQFEEMRVSRRDQIMEAALDLFASEGYSHCSISQLAAHAGISKGLMY' A
#
# COMPACT_ATOMS: atom_id res chain seq x y z
N MET A 1 -20.45 6.20 15.79
CA MET A 1 -19.05 6.54 15.47
C MET A 1 -19.04 7.96 14.94
N SER A 2 -18.29 8.86 15.58
CA SER A 2 -18.10 10.21 15.03
C SER A 2 -17.28 10.13 13.74
N PRO A 3 -17.56 10.98 12.72
CA PRO A 3 -16.77 11.00 11.50
C PRO A 3 -15.31 11.34 11.80
N ARG A 4 -14.38 10.77 11.03
CA ARG A 4 -12.96 11.08 11.16
C ARG A 4 -12.67 12.52 10.75
N THR A 5 -11.66 13.13 11.35
CA THR A 5 -11.21 14.48 10.99
C THR A 5 -10.31 14.43 9.74
N PRO A 6 -10.12 15.57 9.05
CA PRO A 6 -9.17 15.68 7.94
C PRO A 6 -7.76 15.20 8.28
N GLU A 7 -7.26 15.52 9.48
CA GLU A 7 -5.93 15.13 9.94
C GLU A 7 -5.80 13.61 10.07
N GLN A 8 -6.82 12.96 10.63
CA GLN A 8 -6.87 11.50 10.74
C GLN A 8 -6.89 10.83 9.35
N PHE A 9 -7.53 11.44 8.36
CA PHE A 9 -7.49 10.94 6.99
C PHE A 9 -6.09 11.05 6.38
N GLU A 10 -5.37 12.15 6.63
CA GLU A 10 -4.02 12.32 6.11
C GLU A 10 -3.02 11.38 6.79
N GLU A 11 -3.11 11.19 8.11
CA GLU A 11 -2.31 10.20 8.83
C GLU A 11 -2.50 8.79 8.27
N MET A 12 -3.76 8.40 8.01
CA MET A 12 -4.05 7.10 7.38
C MET A 12 -3.46 7.02 5.97
N ARG A 13 -3.52 8.10 5.17
CA ARG A 13 -2.94 8.11 3.82
C ARG A 13 -1.42 7.96 3.84
N VAL A 14 -0.73 8.68 4.73
CA VAL A 14 0.73 8.57 4.90
C VAL A 14 1.10 7.15 5.32
N SER A 15 0.47 6.63 6.37
CA SER A 15 0.73 5.27 6.86
C SER A 15 0.49 4.20 5.78
N ARG A 16 -0.58 4.34 4.98
CA ARG A 16 -0.86 3.42 3.87
C ARG A 16 0.19 3.52 2.76
N ARG A 17 0.65 4.74 2.45
CA ARG A 17 1.71 4.93 1.46
C ARG A 17 3.00 4.25 1.91
N ASP A 18 3.39 4.41 3.16
CA ASP A 18 4.60 3.79 3.71
C ASP A 18 4.52 2.26 3.65
N GLN A 19 3.37 1.69 4.05
CA GLN A 19 3.10 0.25 3.94
C GLN A 19 3.24 -0.28 2.50
N ILE A 20 2.72 0.45 1.51
CA ILE A 20 2.81 0.05 0.10
C ILE A 20 4.25 0.14 -0.40
N MET A 21 5.00 1.17 0.01
CA MET A 21 6.39 1.36 -0.40
C MET A 21 7.31 0.28 0.17
N GLU A 22 7.16 -0.07 1.44
CA GLU A 22 7.92 -1.15 2.08
C GLU A 22 7.66 -2.49 1.40
N ALA A 23 6.38 -2.85 1.21
CA ALA A 23 5.99 -4.06 0.50
C ALA A 23 6.49 -4.09 -0.96
N ALA A 24 6.55 -2.94 -1.63
CA ALA A 24 7.06 -2.86 -2.99
C ALA A 24 8.57 -3.10 -3.04
N LEU A 25 9.33 -2.51 -2.11
CA LEU A 25 10.78 -2.72 -2.02
C LEU A 25 11.11 -4.20 -1.79
N ASP A 26 10.41 -4.85 -0.86
CA ASP A 26 10.60 -6.27 -0.57
C ASP A 26 10.28 -7.15 -1.78
N LEU A 27 9.12 -6.93 -2.39
CA LEU A 27 8.68 -7.70 -3.56
C LEU A 27 9.59 -7.49 -4.77
N PHE A 28 10.04 -6.26 -5.01
CA PHE A 28 10.95 -5.96 -6.12
C PHE A 28 12.35 -6.54 -5.88
N ALA A 29 12.82 -6.57 -4.62
CA ALA A 29 14.08 -7.19 -4.28
C ALA A 29 14.06 -8.71 -4.46
N SER A 30 12.90 -9.37 -4.23
CA SER A 30 12.78 -10.83 -4.36
C SER A 30 12.47 -11.30 -5.79
N GLU A 31 11.58 -10.63 -6.51
CA GLU A 31 11.06 -11.09 -7.82
C GLU A 31 11.60 -10.28 -9.02
N GLY A 32 12.22 -9.12 -8.75
CA GLY A 32 12.59 -8.14 -9.76
C GLY A 32 11.40 -7.28 -10.21
N TYR A 33 11.65 -5.98 -10.37
CA TYR A 33 10.61 -4.99 -10.66
C TYR A 33 9.70 -5.36 -11.85
N SER A 34 10.29 -5.80 -12.97
CA SER A 34 9.55 -6.09 -14.21
C SER A 34 8.61 -7.28 -14.13
N HIS A 35 8.77 -8.17 -13.14
CA HIS A 35 7.91 -9.35 -12.96
C HIS A 35 6.76 -9.10 -11.98
N CYS A 36 6.73 -7.93 -11.34
CA CYS A 36 5.75 -7.61 -10.31
C CYS A 36 4.51 -6.92 -10.91
N SER A 37 3.34 -7.24 -10.37
CA SER A 37 2.06 -6.62 -10.72
C SER A 37 1.42 -5.93 -9.51
N ILE A 38 0.51 -4.98 -9.78
CA ILE A 38 -0.27 -4.30 -8.73
C ILE A 38 -1.05 -5.31 -7.88
N SER A 39 -1.56 -6.39 -8.49
CA SER A 39 -2.28 -7.43 -7.76
C SER A 39 -1.37 -8.17 -6.78
N GLN A 40 -0.15 -8.51 -7.19
CA GLN A 40 0.84 -9.13 -6.30
C GLN A 40 1.26 -8.18 -5.19
N LEU A 41 1.52 -6.90 -5.51
CA LEU A 41 1.86 -5.90 -4.52
C LEU A 41 0.75 -5.70 -3.50
N ALA A 42 -0.51 -5.59 -3.93
CA ALA A 42 -1.64 -5.46 -3.02
C ALA A 42 -1.79 -6.67 -2.09
N ALA A 43 -1.61 -7.89 -2.63
CA ALA A 43 -1.61 -9.11 -1.83
C ALA A 43 -0.43 -9.14 -0.83
N HIS A 44 0.77 -8.77 -1.27
CA HIS A 44 1.98 -8.73 -0.44
C HIS A 44 1.87 -7.69 0.68
N ALA A 45 1.32 -6.51 0.36
CA ALA A 45 1.05 -5.44 1.32
C ALA A 45 -0.17 -5.71 2.22
N GLY A 46 -0.96 -6.76 1.97
CA GLY A 46 -2.16 -7.07 2.76
C GLY A 46 -3.30 -6.06 2.61
N ILE A 47 -3.42 -5.42 1.44
CA ILE A 47 -4.47 -4.43 1.15
C ILE A 47 -5.30 -4.83 -0.07
N SER A 48 -6.48 -4.21 -0.21
CA SER A 48 -7.29 -4.42 -1.42
C SER A 48 -6.68 -3.67 -2.61
N LYS A 49 -6.83 -4.23 -3.81
CA LYS A 49 -6.39 -3.57 -5.05
C LYS A 49 -7.07 -2.21 -5.28
N GLY A 50 -8.31 -2.05 -4.82
CA GLY A 50 -9.04 -0.78 -4.93
C GLY A 50 -8.42 0.35 -4.10
N LEU A 51 -7.65 0.03 -3.04
CA LEU A 51 -6.98 1.02 -2.21
C LEU A 51 -5.72 1.61 -2.86
N MET A 52 -5.26 1.01 -3.97
CA MET A 52 -4.11 1.50 -4.74
C MET A 52 -4.44 2.67 -5.68
N TYR A 53 -5.73 2.92 -5.95
CA TYR A 53 -6.23 3.96 -6.87
C TYR A 53 -6.93 5.08 -6.11
#